data_AF-A0A525NJN6-F1
#
_entry.id   AF-A0A525NJN6-F1
#
_cell.length_a   1.000
_cell.length_b   1.000
_cell.length_c   1.000
_cell.angle_alpha   90.00
_cell.angle_beta   90.00
_cell.angle_gamma   90.00
#
_symmetry.space_group_name_H-M   'P 1'
#
loop_
_entity.id
_entity.type
_entity.pdbx_description
1 polymer ?
#
loop_
_entity_poly.entity_id
_entity_poly.type
_entity_poly.pdbx_seq_one_letter_code
_entity_poly.pdbx_strand_id
1 'polypeptide(L)'
;MMLEVTDMHAYYGKSHILQGVNINVKEGEIVALLGRNGVGRSTTCKAIMGEVEPKGSVKFQGQEIAGKKAFQIANMGIGYVPENRDIFPGLTTRQNLTLGLKPGQVDGAGRWSMQAMFDMFENLDRRADVEASVLSGG
;
A
#
# COMPACT_ATOMS: atom_id res chain seq x y z
N MET A 1 13.59 -7.84 11.06
CA MET A 1 13.34 -6.58 10.33
C MET A 1 12.03 -6.74 9.57
N MET A 2 11.17 -5.72 9.54
CA MET A 2 9.90 -5.80 8.79
C MET A 2 10.13 -5.52 7.30
N LEU A 3 10.87 -4.45 6.98
CA LEU A 3 11.25 -4.10 5.62
C LEU A 3 12.74 -3.74 5.61
N GLU A 4 13.47 -4.30 4.64
CA GLU A 4 14.89 -4.02 4.41
C GLU A 4 15.07 -3.72 2.92
N VAL A 5 15.55 -2.52 2.59
CA VAL A 5 15.85 -2.07 1.24
C VAL A 5 17.35 -1.78 1.20
N THR A 6 18.06 -2.46 0.31
CA THR A 6 19.52 -2.31 0.15
C THR A 6 19.86 -1.94 -1.28
N ASP A 7 20.58 -0.82 -1.41
CA ASP A 7 21.10 -0.29 -2.68
C ASP A 7 20.05 -0.24 -3.80
N MET A 8 18.85 0.26 -3.47
CA MET A 8 17.74 0.24 -4.41
C MET A 8 17.86 1.36 -5.44
N HIS A 9 17.87 0.96 -6.71
CA HIS A 9 17.79 1.84 -7.87
C HIS A 9 16.50 1.59 -8.66
N ALA A 10 15.96 2.64 -9.27
CA ALA A 10 14.78 2.54 -10.12
C ALA A 10 14.81 3.58 -11.23
N TYR A 11 14.25 3.22 -12.39
CA TYR A 11 14.35 3.99 -13.61
C TYR A 11 12.98 4.13 -14.28
N TYR A 12 12.73 5.28 -14.91
CA TYR A 12 11.65 5.45 -15.88
C TYR A 12 12.27 5.78 -17.23
N GLY A 13 12.29 4.80 -18.14
CA GLY A 13 13.05 4.91 -19.39
C GLY A 13 14.53 5.18 -19.10
N LYS A 14 15.04 6.32 -19.56
CA LYS A 14 16.44 6.74 -19.34
C LYS A 14 16.66 7.50 -18.02
N SER A 15 15.60 7.88 -17.31
CA SER A 15 15.70 8.68 -16.10
C SER A 15 15.98 7.81 -14.88
N HIS A 16 17.10 8.07 -14.20
CA HIS A 16 17.50 7.37 -12.98
C HIS A 16 16.95 8.06 -11.74
N ILE A 17 15.81 7.58 -11.24
CA ILE A 17 15.04 8.26 -10.20
C ILE A 17 15.53 7.92 -8.79
N LEU A 18 15.67 6.63 -8.48
CA LEU A 18 16.21 6.18 -7.19
C LEU A 18 17.67 5.79 -7.37
N GLN A 19 18.55 6.35 -6.55
CA GLN A 19 20.00 6.20 -6.68
C GLN A 19 20.59 5.64 -5.38
N GLY A 20 20.62 4.31 -5.23
CA GLY A 20 21.24 3.63 -4.09
C GLY A 20 20.49 3.87 -2.77
N VAL A 21 19.16 3.75 -2.79
CA VAL A 21 18.31 3.98 -1.62
C VAL A 21 18.44 2.82 -0.64
N ASN A 22 18.68 3.15 0.64
CA ASN A 22 18.75 2.18 1.74
C ASN A 22 17.73 2.54 2.81
N ILE A 23 16.87 1.60 3.20
CA ILE A 23 15.80 1.80 4.19
C ILE A 23 15.70 0.56 5.07
N ASN A 24 15.62 0.76 6.37
CA ASN A 24 15.33 -0.31 7.33
C ASN A 24 14.12 0.11 8.17
N VAL A 25 13.10 -0.73 8.22
CA VAL A 25 11.90 -0.53 9.05
C VAL A 25 11.72 -1.75 9.94
N LYS A 26 11.69 -1.53 11.25
CA LYS A 26 11.46 -2.57 12.26
C LYS A 26 9.97 -2.90 12.38
N GLU A 27 9.68 -4.02 13.01
CA GLU A 27 8.30 -4.38 13.33
C GLU A 27 7.69 -3.36 14.31
N GLY A 28 6.47 -2.92 14.02
CA GLY A 28 5.75 -1.91 14.81
C GLY A 28 6.27 -0.48 14.64
N GLU A 29 7.28 -0.25 13.79
CA GLU A 29 7.86 1.08 13.57
C GLU A 29 7.02 1.89 12.56
N ILE A 30 6.85 3.18 12.85
CA ILE A 30 6.24 4.15 11.93
C ILE A 30 7.36 5.02 11.37
N VAL A 31 7.53 5.01 10.05
CA VAL A 31 8.56 5.76 9.34
C VAL A 31 7.91 6.73 8.37
N ALA A 32 8.39 7.97 8.35
CA ALA A 32 7.98 8.99 7.38
C ALA A 32 9.10 9.26 6.37
N LEU A 33 8.82 9.09 5.08
CA LEU A 33 9.75 9.43 4.00
C LEU A 33 9.47 10.87 3.50
N LEU A 34 10.37 11.79 3.82
CA LEU A 34 10.22 13.22 3.54
C LEU A 34 11.13 13.68 2.40
N GLY A 35 10.73 14.77 1.74
CA GLY A 35 11.54 15.45 0.75
C GLY A 35 10.71 16.24 -0.26
N ARG A 36 11.40 16.97 -1.14
CA ARG A 36 10.77 17.83 -2.15
C ARG A 36 9.97 17.01 -3.17
N ASN A 37 9.04 17.66 -3.86
CA ASN A 37 8.33 17.04 -4.99
C ASN A 37 9.34 16.59 -6.05
N GLY A 38 9.15 15.37 -6.57
CA GLY A 38 10.05 14.76 -7.55
C GLY A 38 11.29 14.07 -6.97
N VAL A 39 11.51 14.07 -5.64
CA VAL A 39 12.69 13.40 -5.03
C VAL A 39 12.63 11.86 -5.06
N GLY A 40 11.53 11.27 -5.51
CA GLY A 40 11.38 9.82 -5.66
C GLY A 40 10.55 9.12 -4.58
N ARG A 41 9.88 9.84 -3.66
CA ARG A 41 9.06 9.25 -2.58
C ARG A 41 8.05 8.21 -3.08
N SER A 42 7.18 8.61 -4.01
CA SER A 42 6.19 7.71 -4.60
C SER A 42 6.85 6.59 -5.41
N THR A 43 7.98 6.86 -6.07
CA THR A 43 8.77 5.85 -6.79
C THR A 43 9.34 4.80 -5.82
N THR A 44 9.78 5.19 -4.62
CA THR A 44 10.24 4.26 -3.58
C THR A 44 9.12 3.30 -3.18
N CYS A 45 7.93 3.82 -2.87
CA CYS A 45 6.78 2.97 -2.51
C CYS A 45 6.37 2.04 -3.67
N LYS A 46 6.31 2.57 -4.90
CA LYS A 46 5.98 1.79 -6.10
C LYS A 46 7.03 0.71 -6.41
N ALA A 47 8.30 0.98 -6.17
CA ALA A 47 9.37 0.01 -6.36
C ALA A 47 9.29 -1.14 -5.35
N ILE A 48 9.01 -0.82 -4.08
CA ILE A 48 8.76 -1.84 -3.04
C ILE A 48 7.53 -2.69 -3.39
N MET A 49 6.49 -2.07 -3.96
CA MET A 49 5.27 -2.75 -4.38
C MET A 49 5.36 -3.46 -5.74
N GLY A 50 6.52 -3.44 -6.40
CA GLY A 50 6.70 -4.11 -7.70
C GLY A 50 5.93 -3.46 -8.86
N GLU A 51 5.46 -2.22 -8.72
CA GLU A 51 4.92 -1.41 -9.83
C GLU A 51 6.03 -0.77 -10.68
N VAL A 52 7.21 -0.59 -10.09
CA VAL A 52 8.43 -0.14 -10.76
C VAL A 52 9.49 -1.18 -10.50
N GLU A 53 10.15 -1.66 -11.55
CA GLU A 53 11.20 -2.67 -11.39
C GLU A 53 12.40 -2.09 -10.60
N PRO A 54 12.70 -2.61 -9.41
CA PRO A 54 13.88 -2.19 -8.66
C PRO A 54 15.12 -2.97 -9.13
N LYS A 55 16.28 -2.32 -9.08
CA LYS A 55 17.59 -2.97 -8.98
C LYS A 55 18.08 -2.85 -7.55
N GLY A 56 18.79 -3.85 -7.03
CA GLY A 56 19.13 -3.96 -5.62
C GLY A 56 18.28 -5.04 -4.93
N SER A 57 18.16 -4.96 -3.60
CA SER A 57 17.41 -5.94 -2.80
C SER A 57 16.29 -5.26 -2.00
N VAL A 58 15.13 -5.89 -1.96
CA VAL A 58 13.99 -5.48 -1.15
C VAL A 58 13.46 -6.70 -0.43
N LYS A 59 13.62 -6.78 0.89
CA LYS A 59 13.12 -7.89 1.70
C LYS A 59 11.98 -7.45 2.60
N PHE A 60 10.92 -8.23 2.60
CA PHE A 60 9.81 -8.10 3.53
C PHE A 60 9.79 -9.32 4.46
N GLN A 61 9.83 -9.08 5.78
CA GLN A 61 9.92 -10.13 6.79
C GLN A 61 11.07 -11.14 6.53
N GLY A 62 12.19 -10.65 6.02
CA GLY A 62 13.36 -11.46 5.64
C GLY A 62 13.26 -12.18 4.29
N GLN A 63 12.12 -12.14 3.61
CA GLN A 63 11.94 -12.75 2.30
C GLN A 63 12.19 -11.72 1.18
N GLU A 64 13.03 -12.07 0.21
CA GLU A 64 13.28 -11.25 -0.99
C GLU A 64 12.00 -11.10 -1.82
N ILE A 65 11.66 -9.86 -2.14
CA ILE A 65 10.49 -9.47 -2.94
C ILE A 65 10.83 -8.65 -4.18
N ALA A 66 12.08 -8.22 -4.36
CA ALA A 66 12.48 -7.52 -5.58
C ALA A 66 12.15 -8.37 -6.83
N GLY A 67 11.53 -7.73 -7.83
CA GLY A 67 11.10 -8.38 -9.08
C GLY A 67 9.83 -9.22 -9.00
N LYS A 68 9.19 -9.37 -7.82
CA LYS A 68 7.85 -9.98 -7.73
C LYS A 68 6.79 -9.02 -8.30
N LYS A 69 5.70 -9.60 -8.80
CA LYS A 69 4.53 -8.82 -9.25
C LYS A 69 3.78 -8.24 -8.05
N ALA A 70 3.17 -7.07 -8.22
CA ALA A 70 2.45 -6.37 -7.16
C ALA A 70 1.42 -7.23 -6.40
N PHE A 71 0.62 -8.05 -7.11
CA PHE A 71 -0.36 -8.94 -6.45
C PHE A 71 0.30 -10.03 -5.58
N GLN A 72 1.52 -10.47 -5.92
CA GLN A 72 2.25 -11.44 -5.10
C GLN A 72 2.72 -10.77 -3.81
N ILE A 73 3.24 -9.55 -3.91
CA ILE A 73 3.69 -8.74 -2.78
C ILE A 73 2.51 -8.39 -1.85
N ALA A 74 1.36 -7.99 -2.42
CA ALA A 74 0.15 -7.72 -1.65
C ALA A 74 -0.33 -8.96 -0.88
N ASN A 75 -0.30 -10.14 -1.51
CA ASN A 75 -0.68 -11.39 -0.86
C ASN A 75 0.25 -11.77 0.30
N MET A 76 1.52 -11.37 0.26
CA MET A 76 2.47 -11.52 1.38
C MET A 76 2.14 -10.62 2.57
N GLY A 77 1.26 -9.62 2.42
CA GLY A 77 0.76 -8.80 3.52
C GLY A 77 1.18 -7.33 3.48
N ILE A 78 1.76 -6.85 2.37
CA ILE A 78 2.06 -5.43 2.19
C ILE A 78 0.86 -4.72 1.55
N GLY A 79 0.31 -3.73 2.24
CA GLY A 79 -0.72 -2.84 1.69
C GLY A 79 -0.11 -1.57 1.12
N TYR A 80 -0.66 -1.07 0.02
CA TYR A 80 -0.26 0.20 -0.58
C TYR A 80 -1.47 1.07 -0.85
N VAL A 81 -1.44 2.28 -0.30
CA VAL A 81 -2.44 3.31 -0.53
C VAL A 81 -1.76 4.41 -1.34
N PRO A 82 -2.05 4.53 -2.65
CA PRO A 82 -1.43 5.54 -3.49
C PRO A 82 -1.93 6.95 -3.13
N GLU A 83 -1.22 7.96 -3.64
CA GLU A 83 -1.62 9.38 -3.49
C GLU A 83 -2.96 9.67 -4.19
N ASN A 84 -3.23 8.97 -5.29
CA ASN A 84 -4.51 9.04 -5.99
C ASN A 84 -5.57 8.24 -5.24
N ARG A 85 -6.82 8.70 -5.33
CA ARG A 85 -7.97 8.01 -4.72
C ARG A 85 -8.43 6.87 -5.62
N ASP A 86 -7.72 5.75 -5.53
CA ASP A 86 -8.00 4.55 -6.34
C ASP A 86 -9.08 3.68 -5.69
N ILE A 87 -10.22 4.30 -5.37
CA ILE A 87 -11.46 3.62 -4.97
C ILE A 87 -12.23 3.17 -6.22
N PHE A 88 -13.17 2.25 -6.07
CA PHE A 88 -14.11 1.87 -7.12
C PHE A 88 -15.35 2.77 -7.05
N PRO A 89 -15.46 3.80 -7.90
CA PRO A 89 -16.46 4.87 -7.73
C PRO A 89 -17.90 4.39 -7.92
N GLY A 90 -18.12 3.37 -8.77
CA GLY A 90 -19.43 2.77 -9.01
C GLY A 90 -19.85 1.72 -7.98
N LEU A 91 -19.08 1.54 -6.91
CA LEU A 91 -19.41 0.67 -5.79
C LEU A 91 -19.71 1.52 -4.55
N THR A 92 -20.54 0.99 -3.66
CA THR A 92 -20.78 1.64 -2.36
C THR A 92 -19.53 1.63 -1.48
N THR A 93 -19.50 2.47 -0.45
CA THR A 93 -18.44 2.46 0.58
C THR A 93 -18.25 1.06 1.15
N ARG A 94 -19.35 0.38 1.51
CA ARG A 94 -19.34 -1.00 2.04
C ARG A 94 -18.73 -1.97 1.04
N GLN A 95 -19.14 -1.90 -0.22
CA GLN A 95 -18.60 -2.77 -1.27
C GLN A 95 -17.10 -2.55 -1.49
N ASN A 96 -16.62 -1.31 -1.47
CA ASN A 96 -15.19 -1.00 -1.53
C ASN A 96 -14.41 -1.65 -0.39
N LEU A 97 -14.93 -1.56 0.85
CA LEU A 97 -14.30 -2.19 2.02
C LEU A 97 -14.30 -3.72 1.92
N THR A 98 -15.39 -4.32 1.43
CA THR A 98 -15.49 -5.76 1.21
C THR A 98 -14.42 -6.28 0.24
N LEU A 99 -14.02 -5.49 -0.77
CA LEU A 99 -12.96 -5.89 -1.71
C LEU A 99 -11.58 -6.05 -1.04
N GLY A 100 -11.36 -5.43 0.11
CA GLY A 100 -10.15 -5.61 0.90
C GLY A 100 -10.10 -6.92 1.69
N LEU A 101 -11.21 -7.65 1.80
CA LEU A 101 -11.25 -8.96 2.45
C LEU A 101 -10.59 -10.00 1.54
N LYS A 102 -9.62 -10.76 2.08
CA LYS A 102 -8.97 -11.82 1.30
C LYS A 102 -9.97 -12.93 0.96
N PRO A 103 -9.85 -13.59 -0.20
CA PRO A 103 -10.69 -14.74 -0.54
C PRO A 103 -10.65 -15.80 0.58
N GLY A 104 -11.83 -16.18 1.08
CA GLY A 104 -11.96 -17.15 2.17
C GLY A 104 -11.81 -16.58 3.58
N GLN A 105 -11.51 -15.28 3.75
CA GLN A 105 -11.67 -14.62 5.04
C GLN A 105 -13.15 -14.30 5.29
N VAL A 106 -13.64 -14.77 6.43
CA VAL A 106 -14.89 -14.29 7.01
C VAL A 106 -14.62 -12.95 7.69
N ASP A 107 -15.53 -12.00 7.54
CA ASP A 107 -15.43 -10.72 8.24
C ASP A 107 -15.27 -10.93 9.76
N GLY A 108 -14.30 -10.23 10.36
CA GLY A 108 -13.96 -10.37 11.78
C GLY A 108 -13.17 -11.62 12.18
N ALA A 109 -12.79 -12.50 11.24
CA ALA A 109 -11.90 -13.62 11.54
C ALA A 109 -10.42 -13.21 11.72
N GLY A 110 -10.06 -11.98 11.29
CA GLY A 110 -8.72 -11.41 11.45
C GLY A 110 -8.64 -10.40 12.60
N ARG A 111 -7.59 -9.56 12.58
CA ARG A 111 -7.44 -8.45 13.54
C ARG A 111 -8.52 -7.37 13.40
N TRP A 112 -9.11 -7.25 12.22
CA TRP A 112 -10.07 -6.21 11.87
C TRP A 112 -11.37 -6.83 11.36
N SER A 113 -12.50 -6.24 11.74
CA SER A 113 -13.81 -6.48 11.16
C SER A 113 -14.33 -5.23 10.45
N MET A 114 -15.33 -5.39 9.59
CA MET A 114 -16.02 -4.28 8.95
C MET A 114 -16.65 -3.35 10.00
N GLN A 115 -17.24 -3.92 11.05
CA GLN A 115 -17.77 -3.14 12.17
C GLN A 115 -16.68 -2.32 12.86
N ALA A 116 -15.52 -2.92 13.15
CA ALA A 116 -14.41 -2.19 13.76
C ALA A 116 -13.90 -1.04 12.89
N MET A 117 -13.95 -1.19 11.56
CA MET A 117 -13.62 -0.10 10.63
C MET A 117 -14.66 1.02 10.66
N PHE A 118 -15.95 0.68 10.73
CA PHE A 118 -17.03 1.66 10.86
C PHE A 118 -17.01 2.39 12.21
N ASP A 119 -16.68 1.68 13.29
CA ASP A 119 -16.52 2.28 14.62
C ASP A 119 -15.34 3.26 14.64
N MET A 120 -14.26 2.96 13.92
CA MET A 120 -13.09 3.84 13.80
C MET A 120 -13.34 5.05 12.88
N PHE A 121 -14.24 4.90 11.89
CA PHE A 121 -14.56 5.91 10.90
C PHE A 121 -16.09 6.10 10.79
N GLU A 122 -16.72 6.69 11.81
CA GLU A 122 -18.19 6.86 11.87
C GLU A 122 -18.79 7.52 10.61
N ASN A 123 -18.04 8.42 9.95
CA ASN A 123 -18.49 9.06 8.71
C ASN A 123 -18.67 8.07 7.56
N LEU A 124 -17.86 7.00 7.51
CA LEU A 124 -18.00 5.94 6.51
C LEU A 124 -19.20 5.05 6.83
N ASP A 125 -19.52 4.81 8.11
CA ASP A 125 -20.69 4.02 8.51
C ASP A 125 -22.00 4.70 8.08
N ARG A 126 -22.14 5.99 8.38
CA ARG A 126 -23.30 6.79 7.96
C ARG A 126 -23.50 6.85 6.44
N ARG A 127 -22.48 6.48 5.66
CA ARG A 127 -22.48 6.48 4.20
C ARG A 127 -22.12 5.11 3.62
N ALA A 128 -22.30 4.04 4.39
CA ALA A 128 -21.89 2.69 4.01
C ALA A 128 -22.52 2.25 2.68
N ASP A 129 -23.78 2.63 2.47
CA ASP A 129 -24.57 2.20 1.31
C ASP A 129 -24.69 3.30 0.22
N VAL A 130 -23.87 4.35 0.34
CA VAL A 130 -23.74 5.40 -0.67
C VAL A 130 -22.61 5.05 -1.63
N GLU A 131 -22.77 5.36 -2.92
CA GLU A 131 -21.71 5.23 -3.91
C GLU A 131 -20.45 6.02 -3.50
N ALA A 132 -19.29 5.40 -3.64
CA ALA A 132 -18.05 5.99 -3.17
C ALA A 132 -17.65 7.26 -3.97
N SER A 133 -18.21 7.44 -5.17
CA SER A 133 -18.03 8.60 -6.03
C SER A 133 -18.49 9.94 -5.41
N VAL A 134 -19.46 9.91 -4.49
CA VAL A 134 -20.03 11.13 -3.87
C VAL A 134 -19.46 11.41 -2.47
N LEU A 135 -18.43 10.68 -2.06
CA LEU A 135 -17.73 10.95 -0.81
C LEU A 135 -16.80 12.16 -0.94
N SER A 136 -16.65 12.89 0.18
CA SER A 136 -15.61 13.90 0.31
C SER A 136 -14.22 13.27 0.25
N GLY A 137 -13.22 14.11 0.13
CA GLY A 137 -11.85 13.66 0.00
C GLY A 137 -11.14 13.12 1.24
N GLY A 138 -11.81 13.23 2.38
CA GLY A 138 -11.44 12.70 3.68
C GLY A 138 -12.69 12.38 4.47
#